data_AF-A0A2M9YIF7-F1
#
_entry.id   AF-A0A2M9YIF7-F1
#
_cell.length_a   1.000
_cell.length_b   1.000
_cell.length_c   1.000
_cell.angle_alpha   90.00
_cell.angle_beta   90.00
_cell.angle_gamma   90.00
#
_symmetry.space_group_name_H-M   'P 1'
#
loop_
_entity.id
_entity.type
_entity.pdbx_description
1 polymer ?
#
loop_
_entity_poly.entity_id
_entity_poly.type
_entity_poly.pdbx_seq_one_letter_code
_entity_poly.pdbx_strand_id
1 'polypeptide(L)'
;MPFLIFLSISILIFFVSKLALRNLRKKRKIEYSEFLKEFEGRKFFFYTSRRNSKEKIEAEILPFLNPEILVVYMNGRRPESKIEKNRMLARMLYKLNVVGFPAIIKIENGRAVKHSLKQKIYSSINENRSLVEIISIIEKY
;
A
#
# COMPACT_ATOMS: atom_id res chain seq x y z
N MET A 1 12.56 -43.26 -28.49
CA MET A 1 12.07 -42.14 -29.33
C MET A 1 11.06 -41.23 -28.63
N PRO A 2 9.94 -41.69 -28.01
CA PRO A 2 8.95 -40.78 -27.43
C PRO A 2 9.47 -39.94 -26.25
N PHE A 3 10.42 -40.47 -25.48
CA PHE A 3 11.04 -39.74 -24.35
C PHE A 3 11.82 -38.48 -24.78
N LEU A 4 12.54 -38.54 -25.89
CA LEU A 4 13.30 -37.38 -26.40
C LEU A 4 12.38 -36.27 -26.90
N ILE A 5 11.23 -36.64 -27.47
CA ILE A 5 10.18 -35.71 -27.91
C ILE A 5 9.54 -35.04 -26.70
N PHE A 6 9.22 -35.80 -25.64
CA PHE A 6 8.67 -35.24 -24.42
C PHE A 6 9.65 -34.28 -23.73
N LEU A 7 10.94 -34.63 -23.70
CA LEU A 7 11.99 -33.79 -23.12
C LEU A 7 12.18 -32.48 -23.90
N SER A 8 12.20 -32.53 -25.24
CA SER A 8 12.34 -31.32 -26.06
C SER A 8 11.15 -30.38 -25.93
N ILE A 9 9.93 -30.93 -25.87
CA ILE A 9 8.70 -30.16 -25.60
C ILE A 9 8.76 -29.51 -24.20
N SER A 10 9.19 -30.26 -23.19
CA SER A 10 9.31 -29.75 -21.82
C SER A 10 10.31 -28.59 -21.72
N ILE A 11 11.45 -28.72 -22.43
CA ILE A 11 12.46 -27.65 -22.51
C ILE A 11 11.89 -26.42 -23.22
N LEU A 12 11.17 -26.60 -24.34
CA LEU A 12 10.54 -25.49 -25.05
C LEU A 12 9.51 -24.76 -24.19
N ILE A 13 8.63 -25.50 -23.49
CA ILE A 13 7.64 -24.94 -22.55
C ILE A 13 8.34 -24.15 -21.44
N PHE A 14 9.45 -24.67 -20.90
CA PHE A 14 10.22 -23.98 -19.88
C PHE A 14 10.75 -22.63 -20.37
N PHE A 15 11.34 -22.58 -21.58
CA PHE A 15 11.86 -21.34 -22.16
C PHE A 15 10.75 -20.33 -22.47
N VAL A 16 9.64 -20.76 -23.07
CA VAL A 16 8.48 -19.90 -23.36
C VAL A 16 7.89 -19.34 -22.07
N SER A 17 7.73 -20.19 -21.04
CA SER A 17 7.23 -19.77 -19.72
C SER A 17 8.16 -18.75 -19.06
N LYS A 18 9.47 -18.96 -19.13
CA LYS A 18 10.48 -18.02 -18.59
C LYS A 18 10.43 -16.67 -19.30
N LEU A 19 10.25 -16.66 -20.62
CA LEU A 19 10.12 -15.44 -21.41
C LEU A 19 8.83 -14.68 -21.07
N ALA A 20 7.70 -15.38 -21.00
CA ALA A 20 6.41 -14.81 -20.61
C ALA A 20 6.48 -14.17 -19.21
N LEU A 21 7.06 -14.89 -18.24
CA LEU A 21 7.26 -14.38 -16.88
C LEU A 21 8.13 -13.12 -16.85
N ARG A 22 9.19 -13.05 -17.67
CA ARG A 22 10.05 -11.87 -17.78
C ARG A 22 9.28 -10.66 -18.31
N ASN A 23 8.48 -10.84 -19.36
CA ASN A 23 7.67 -9.77 -19.94
C ASN A 23 6.62 -9.26 -18.94
N LEU A 24 5.95 -10.17 -18.23
CA LEU A 24 5.00 -9.81 -17.17
C LEU A 24 5.66 -9.03 -16.03
N ARG A 25 6.87 -9.41 -15.61
CA ARG A 25 7.65 -8.66 -14.59
C ARG A 25 7.98 -7.25 -15.08
N LYS A 26 8.40 -7.08 -16.34
CA LYS A 26 8.71 -5.78 -16.94
C LYS A 26 7.46 -4.89 -16.99
N LYS A 27 6.35 -5.39 -17.53
CA LYS A 27 5.06 -4.67 -17.56
C LYS A 27 4.64 -4.22 -16.17
N ARG A 28 4.68 -5.13 -15.19
CA ARG A 28 4.41 -4.79 -13.79
C ARG A 28 5.33 -3.68 -13.26
N LYS A 29 6.63 -3.70 -13.58
CA LYS A 29 7.55 -2.65 -13.10
C LYS A 29 7.17 -1.27 -13.68
N ILE A 30 6.76 -1.23 -14.93
CA ILE A 30 6.30 -0.01 -15.62
C ILE A 30 5.01 0.50 -14.97
N GLU A 31 3.98 -0.34 -14.85
CA GLU A 31 2.69 0.02 -14.20
C GLU A 31 2.90 0.62 -12.80
N TYR A 32 3.82 0.05 -12.02
CA TYR A 32 4.11 0.56 -10.68
C TYR A 32 4.89 1.89 -10.72
N SER A 33 5.76 2.09 -11.70
CA SER A 33 6.46 3.36 -11.89
C SER A 33 5.51 4.47 -12.30
N GLU A 34 4.55 4.18 -13.17
CA GLU A 34 3.49 5.11 -13.58
C GLU A 34 2.62 5.49 -12.39
N PHE A 35 2.22 4.50 -11.57
CA PHE A 35 1.52 4.75 -10.32
C PHE A 35 2.29 5.68 -9.38
N LEU A 36 3.60 5.49 -9.21
CA LEU A 36 4.39 6.40 -8.37
C LEU A 36 4.45 7.81 -8.96
N LYS A 37 4.63 7.93 -10.28
CA LYS A 37 4.67 9.24 -10.96
C LYS A 37 3.35 10.00 -10.86
N GLU A 38 2.24 9.30 -11.01
CA GLU A 38 0.89 9.88 -10.93
C GLU A 38 0.56 10.44 -9.54
N PHE A 39 1.04 9.76 -8.49
CA PHE A 39 0.77 10.14 -7.11
C PHE A 39 1.98 10.83 -6.45
N GLU A 40 2.90 11.38 -7.24
CA GLU A 40 4.08 12.10 -6.74
C GLU A 40 3.65 13.27 -5.85
N GLY A 41 4.29 13.40 -4.68
CA GLY A 41 3.95 14.39 -3.65
C GLY A 41 2.74 14.06 -2.79
N ARG A 42 1.93 13.04 -3.15
CA ARG A 42 0.73 12.65 -2.39
C ARG A 42 1.08 11.81 -1.16
N LYS A 43 0.19 11.91 -0.16
CA LYS A 43 0.22 11.12 1.07
C LYS A 43 -0.95 10.16 1.10
N PHE A 44 -0.69 8.96 1.59
CA PHE A 44 -1.68 7.92 1.78
C PHE A 44 -1.78 7.56 3.25
N PHE A 45 -2.98 7.69 3.81
CA PHE A 45 -3.26 7.27 5.18
C PHE A 45 -3.94 5.90 5.16
N PHE A 46 -3.25 4.90 5.71
CA PHE A 46 -3.73 3.53 5.80
C PHE A 46 -4.21 3.20 7.21
N TYR A 47 -5.40 2.60 7.32
CA TYR A 47 -5.96 2.13 8.59
C TYR A 47 -6.66 0.77 8.41
N THR A 48 -6.97 0.05 9.51
CA THR A 48 -7.54 -1.31 9.47
C THR A 48 -8.84 -1.44 10.25
N SER A 49 -9.48 -2.59 10.09
CA SER A 49 -10.75 -2.98 10.71
C SER A 49 -10.70 -3.34 12.21
N ARG A 50 -9.59 -3.17 12.92
CA ARG A 50 -9.54 -3.49 14.36
C ARG A 50 -10.60 -2.66 15.09
N ARG A 51 -11.63 -3.33 15.66
CA ARG A 51 -12.91 -2.77 16.14
C ARG A 51 -12.75 -1.40 16.83
N ASN A 52 -11.98 -1.34 17.91
CA ASN A 52 -11.87 -0.11 18.72
C ASN A 52 -11.12 1.04 18.01
N SER A 53 -10.26 0.75 17.02
CA SER A 53 -9.55 1.79 16.27
C SER A 53 -10.30 2.24 15.01
N LYS A 54 -11.13 1.37 14.41
CA LYS A 54 -11.84 1.73 13.17
C LYS A 54 -12.84 2.84 13.42
N GLU A 55 -13.74 2.64 14.39
CA GLU A 55 -14.81 3.61 14.70
C GLU A 55 -14.23 4.96 15.11
N LYS A 56 -13.21 4.98 15.97
CA LYS A 56 -12.51 6.21 16.35
C LYS A 56 -11.85 6.90 15.14
N ILE A 57 -11.15 6.16 14.29
CA ILE A 57 -10.53 6.76 13.10
C ILE A 57 -11.62 7.37 12.20
N GLU A 58 -12.70 6.66 11.94
CA GLU A 58 -13.76 7.10 11.04
C GLU A 58 -14.59 8.26 11.59
N ALA A 59 -14.88 8.27 12.90
CA ALA A 59 -15.69 9.31 13.53
C ALA A 59 -14.87 10.54 13.95
N GLU A 60 -13.62 10.36 14.37
CA GLU A 60 -12.85 11.42 15.00
C GLU A 60 -11.70 11.92 14.11
N ILE A 61 -11.06 11.08 13.29
CA ILE A 61 -9.87 11.48 12.52
C ILE A 61 -10.22 11.82 11.07
N LEU A 62 -10.90 10.93 10.35
CA LEU A 62 -11.18 11.11 8.93
C LEU A 62 -11.95 12.39 8.58
N PRO A 63 -12.94 12.87 9.38
CA PRO A 63 -13.69 14.08 9.04
C PRO A 63 -12.85 15.35 9.05
N PHE A 64 -11.76 15.36 9.81
CA PHE A 64 -10.88 16.52 10.00
C PHE A 64 -9.53 16.36 9.29
N LEU A 65 -9.32 15.23 8.62
CA LEU A 65 -8.11 14.97 7.89
C LEU A 65 -8.06 15.84 6.63
N ASN A 66 -6.91 16.45 6.34
CA ASN A 66 -6.72 17.17 5.08
C ASN A 66 -7.20 16.32 3.88
N PRO A 67 -8.11 16.86 3.04
CA PRO A 67 -8.71 16.12 1.92
C PRO A 67 -7.69 15.71 0.83
N GLU A 68 -6.50 16.30 0.80
CA GLU A 68 -5.41 15.89 -0.08
C GLU A 68 -4.77 14.58 0.34
N ILE A 69 -4.94 14.16 1.60
CA ILE A 69 -4.46 12.89 2.11
C ILE A 69 -5.41 11.78 1.64
N LEU A 70 -4.86 10.86 0.87
CA LEU A 70 -5.57 9.76 0.27
C LEU A 70 -5.81 8.65 1.28
N VAL A 71 -7.07 8.48 1.68
CA VAL A 71 -7.46 7.48 2.68
C VAL A 71 -7.59 6.10 2.02
N VAL A 72 -6.96 5.10 2.64
CA VAL A 72 -7.00 3.69 2.23
C VAL A 72 -7.39 2.81 3.41
N TYR A 73 -8.54 2.16 3.32
CA TYR A 73 -8.98 1.19 4.30
C TYR A 73 -8.40 -0.19 3.98
N MET A 74 -7.87 -0.87 5.00
CA MET A 74 -7.35 -2.23 4.89
C MET A 74 -8.38 -3.23 5.40
N ASN A 75 -9.07 -3.88 4.47
CA ASN A 75 -9.94 -5.02 4.74
C ASN A 75 -9.12 -6.32 4.70
N GLY A 76 -8.57 -6.68 5.85
CA GLY A 76 -7.57 -7.76 5.94
C GLY A 76 -6.31 -7.42 5.14
N ARG A 77 -6.06 -8.15 4.04
CA ARG A 77 -4.94 -7.90 3.12
C ARG A 77 -5.30 -7.09 1.88
N ARG A 78 -6.57 -6.68 1.75
CA ARG A 78 -7.08 -5.96 0.58
C ARG A 78 -7.20 -4.47 0.89
N PRO A 79 -6.46 -3.59 0.18
CA PRO A 79 -6.68 -2.16 0.27
C PRO A 79 -7.94 -1.77 -0.51
N GLU A 80 -8.76 -0.94 0.11
CA GLU A 80 -10.00 -0.38 -0.43
C GLU A 80 -9.89 1.15 -0.35
N SER A 81 -10.08 1.82 -1.49
CA SER A 81 -9.98 3.28 -1.60
C SER A 81 -10.75 3.78 -2.81
N LYS A 82 -11.03 5.09 -2.83
CA LYS A 82 -11.67 5.77 -3.98
C LYS A 82 -10.79 5.84 -5.23
N ILE A 83 -9.52 5.46 -5.14
CA ILE A 83 -8.54 5.62 -6.22
C ILE A 83 -8.61 4.46 -7.23
N GLU A 84 -9.33 3.38 -6.90
CA GLU A 84 -9.50 2.18 -7.74
C GLU A 84 -8.18 1.48 -8.17
N LYS A 85 -7.03 1.85 -7.57
CA LYS A 85 -5.71 1.25 -7.84
C LYS A 85 -5.27 0.25 -6.78
N ASN A 86 -6.21 -0.55 -6.30
CA ASN A 86 -6.03 -1.50 -5.18
C ASN A 86 -4.82 -2.43 -5.38
N ARG A 87 -4.57 -2.88 -6.62
CA ARG A 87 -3.40 -3.71 -6.96
C ARG A 87 -2.07 -2.99 -6.73
N MET A 88 -1.99 -1.70 -7.05
CA MET A 88 -0.76 -0.91 -6.86
C MET A 88 -0.56 -0.54 -5.39
N LEU A 89 -1.64 -0.22 -4.67
CA LEU A 89 -1.62 -0.03 -3.21
C LEU A 89 -1.12 -1.28 -2.49
N ALA A 90 -1.65 -2.46 -2.84
CA ALA A 90 -1.21 -3.72 -2.25
C ALA A 90 0.28 -3.98 -2.54
N ARG A 91 0.73 -3.67 -3.76
CA ARG A 91 2.14 -3.79 -4.13
C ARG A 91 3.05 -2.82 -3.38
N MET A 92 2.59 -1.58 -3.18
CA MET A 92 3.31 -0.58 -2.41
C MET A 92 3.51 -1.06 -0.96
N LEU A 93 2.44 -1.54 -0.33
CA LEU A 93 2.49 -2.09 1.03
C LEU A 93 3.43 -3.30 1.13
N TYR A 94 3.37 -4.21 0.15
CA TYR A 94 4.24 -5.37 0.07
C TYR A 94 5.71 -4.97 -0.06
N LYS A 95 6.05 -4.06 -0.98
CA LYS A 95 7.42 -3.59 -1.18
C LYS A 95 8.02 -2.91 0.05
N LEU A 96 7.18 -2.21 0.82
CA LEU A 96 7.60 -1.52 2.03
C LEU A 96 7.57 -2.39 3.29
N ASN A 97 7.21 -3.68 3.16
CA ASN A 97 7.01 -4.59 4.29
C ASN A 97 6.21 -3.92 5.41
N VAL A 98 5.10 -3.26 5.05
CA VAL A 98 4.32 -2.49 6.02
C VAL A 98 3.68 -3.43 7.02
N VAL A 99 4.28 -3.50 8.21
CA VAL A 99 3.69 -4.12 9.39
C VAL A 99 3.08 -3.04 10.27
N GLY A 100 1.85 -3.29 10.72
CA GLY A 100 1.14 -2.43 11.66
C GLY A 100 0.48 -1.21 11.02
N PHE A 101 -0.73 -0.92 11.50
CA PHE A 101 -1.54 0.23 11.11
C PHE A 101 -2.03 0.93 12.38
N PRO A 102 -2.39 2.23 12.33
CA PRO A 102 -2.34 3.11 11.15
C PRO A 102 -0.92 3.48 10.67
N ALA A 103 -0.81 3.86 9.39
CA ALA A 103 0.45 4.23 8.75
C ALA A 103 0.25 5.30 7.68
N ILE A 104 1.26 6.15 7.50
CA ILE A 104 1.31 7.10 6.38
C ILE A 104 2.38 6.65 5.40
N ILE A 105 2.06 6.75 4.12
CA ILE A 105 3.02 6.53 3.05
C ILE A 105 2.98 7.76 2.16
N LYS A 106 4.12 8.43 2.02
CA LYS A 106 4.28 9.54 1.08
C LYS A 106 4.98 9.02 -0.17
N ILE A 107 4.56 9.50 -1.33
CA ILE A 107 5.32 9.28 -2.56
C ILE A 107 6.16 10.52 -2.83
N GLU A 108 7.47 10.32 -2.89
CA GLU A 108 8.43 11.39 -3.13
C GLU A 108 9.65 10.85 -3.88
N ASN A 109 10.14 11.63 -4.83
CA ASN A 109 11.25 11.33 -5.72
C ASN A 109 11.10 9.97 -6.41
N GLY A 110 9.88 9.65 -6.87
CA GLY A 110 9.57 8.38 -7.52
C GLY A 110 9.68 7.16 -6.61
N ARG A 111 9.57 7.34 -5.29
CA ARG A 111 9.62 6.28 -4.28
C ARG A 111 8.50 6.44 -3.27
N ALA A 112 8.00 5.32 -2.76
CA ALA A 112 7.10 5.32 -1.62
C ALA A 112 7.93 5.26 -0.33
N VAL A 113 7.64 6.14 0.63
CA VAL A 113 8.33 6.26 1.91
C VAL A 113 7.32 6.06 3.03
N LYS A 114 7.55 5.05 3.88
CA LYS A 114 6.65 4.71 4.99
C LYS A 114 7.03 5.49 6.25
N HIS A 115 6.03 6.14 6.85
CA HIS A 115 6.07 6.62 8.21
C HIS A 115 5.06 5.79 9.04
N SER A 116 5.58 4.93 9.93
CA SER A 116 4.69 4.18 10.83
C SER A 116 4.19 5.12 11.92
N LEU A 117 2.87 5.22 12.06
CA LEU A 117 2.25 6.02 13.11
C LEU A 117 1.62 5.16 14.21
N LYS A 118 1.76 3.84 14.13
CA LYS A 118 1.12 2.90 15.04
C LYS A 118 1.35 3.26 16.51
N GLN A 119 2.60 3.38 16.94
CA GLN A 119 2.91 3.69 18.34
C GLN A 119 2.36 5.06 18.75
N LYS A 120 2.56 6.10 17.92
CA LYS A 120 2.13 7.47 18.21
C LYS A 120 0.62 7.61 18.28
N ILE A 121 -0.12 6.99 17.36
CA ILE A 121 -1.57 7.08 17.35
C ILE A 121 -2.17 6.25 18.49
N TYR A 122 -1.69 5.03 18.75
CA TYR A 122 -2.22 4.25 19.87
C TYR A 122 -1.85 4.82 21.25
N SER A 123 -0.65 5.41 21.42
CA SER A 123 -0.31 6.12 22.66
C SER A 123 -1.23 7.33 22.84
N SER A 124 -1.42 8.15 21.81
CA SER A 124 -2.29 9.33 21.89
C SER A 124 -3.75 8.98 22.17
N ILE A 125 -4.28 7.90 21.57
CA ILE A 125 -5.64 7.42 21.83
C ILE A 125 -5.79 6.93 23.28
N ASN A 126 -4.79 6.23 23.82
CA ASN A 126 -4.84 5.72 25.20
C ASN A 126 -4.61 6.81 26.26
N GLU A 127 -3.91 7.89 25.89
CA GLU A 127 -3.58 9.02 26.77
C GLU A 127 -4.65 10.15 26.71
N ASN A 128 -5.78 9.95 26.01
CA ASN A 128 -6.81 10.99 25.78
C ASN A 128 -6.22 12.31 25.23
N ARG A 129 -5.16 12.23 24.42
CA ARG A 129 -4.58 13.43 23.80
C ARG A 129 -5.58 14.07 22.85
N SER A 130 -5.50 15.39 22.71
CA SER A 130 -6.43 16.15 21.88
C SER A 130 -6.41 15.67 20.42
N LEU A 131 -7.57 15.66 19.79
CA LEU A 131 -7.75 15.35 18.37
C LEU A 131 -6.76 16.12 17.47
N VAL A 132 -6.56 17.39 17.82
CA VAL A 132 -5.69 18.34 17.12
C VAL A 132 -4.25 17.83 17.06
N GLU A 133 -3.73 17.26 18.16
CA GLU A 133 -2.38 16.69 18.17
C GLU A 133 -2.27 15.48 17.24
N ILE A 134 -3.28 14.60 17.23
CA ILE A 134 -3.28 13.41 16.37
C ILE A 134 -3.30 13.80 14.89
N ILE A 135 -4.15 14.76 14.51
CA ILE A 135 -4.22 15.28 13.15
C ILE A 135 -2.90 15.95 12.76
N SER A 136 -2.32 16.77 13.64
CA SER A 136 -1.03 17.43 13.37
C SER A 136 0.10 16.41 13.11
N ILE A 137 0.11 15.28 13.83
CA ILE A 137 1.06 14.19 13.62
C ILE A 137 0.85 13.58 12.24
N ILE A 138 -0.40 13.34 11.85
CA ILE A 138 -0.74 12.74 10.55
C ILE A 138 -0.34 13.69 9.42
N GLU A 139 -0.64 14.98 9.53
CA GLU A 139 -0.38 15.95 8.45
C GLU A 139 1.10 16.32 8.31
N LYS A 140 1.88 16.22 9.39
CA LYS A 140 3.31 16.55 9.39
C LYS A 140 4.16 15.61 8.51
N TYR A 141 3.81 14.33 8.43
CA TYR A 141 4.51 13.32 7.63
C TYR A 141 3.95 13.27 6.22
#